data_AF-A0A343J957-F1
#
_entry.id   AF-A0A343J957-F1
#
_cell.length_a   1.000
_cell.length_b   1.000
_cell.length_c   1.000
_cell.angle_alpha   90.00
_cell.angle_beta   90.00
_cell.angle_gamma   90.00
#
_symmetry.space_group_name_H-M   'P 1'
#
loop_
_entity.id
_entity.type
_entity.pdbx_description
1 polymer ?
#
loop_
_entity_poly.entity_id
_entity_poly.type
_entity_poly.pdbx_seq_one_letter_code
_entity_poly.pdbx_strand_id
1 'polypeptide(L)' 'MYEYKFVKIDLKGILPPKSPVEDYHKIIEENAIEGWRLVQIFAPVVSAGPFAAYYELIFEKEKI' A
#
# COMPACT_ATOMS: atom_id res chain seq x y z
N MET A 1 9.48 20.79 1.45
CA MET A 1 8.62 20.19 0.38
C MET A 1 8.62 18.69 0.60
N TYR A 2 7.52 17.96 0.37
CA TYR A 2 7.51 16.51 0.60
C TYR A 2 7.81 15.72 -0.68
N GLU A 3 8.52 14.61 -0.53
CA GLU A 3 8.62 13.55 -1.52
C GLU A 3 7.58 12.47 -1.19
N TYR A 4 6.97 11.85 -2.22
CA TYR A 4 6.00 10.78 -2.06
C TYR A 4 6.49 9.48 -2.67
N LYS A 5 6.18 8.37 -2.01
CA LYS A 5 6.43 7.00 -2.46
C LYS A 5 5.11 6.21 -2.41
N PHE A 6 4.81 5.49 -3.47
CA PHE A 6 3.59 4.69 -3.62
C PHE A 6 3.98 3.22 -3.74
N VAL A 7 3.53 2.38 -2.82
CA VAL A 7 3.79 0.94 -2.83
C VAL A 7 2.49 0.20 -3.05
N LYS A 8 2.34 -0.44 -4.21
CA LYS A 8 1.17 -1.22 -4.58
C LYS A 8 1.30 -2.64 -4.02
N ILE A 9 0.26 -3.11 -3.32
CA ILE A 9 0.16 -4.46 -2.78
C ILE A 9 -1.03 -5.15 -3.43
N ASP A 10 -0.75 -6.16 -4.26
CA ASP A 10 -1.79 -6.96 -4.89
C ASP A 10 -2.47 -7.87 -3.87
N LEU A 11 -3.76 -8.15 -4.09
CA LEU A 11 -4.54 -9.10 -3.30
C LEU A 11 -4.73 -10.39 -4.09
N LYS A 12 -4.38 -11.53 -3.49
CA LYS A 12 -4.66 -12.87 -4.03
C LYS A 12 -5.84 -13.51 -3.29
N GLY A 13 -6.48 -14.45 -3.98
CA GLY A 13 -7.61 -15.24 -3.45
C GLY A 13 -8.70 -15.43 -4.49
N ILE A 14 -9.59 -16.39 -4.24
CA ILE A 14 -10.80 -16.61 -5.06
C ILE A 14 -11.94 -15.80 -4.44
N LEU A 15 -12.63 -15.03 -5.28
CA LEU A 15 -13.68 -14.04 -4.96
C LEU A 15 -14.33 -14.19 -3.56
N PRO A 16 -14.08 -13.26 -2.61
CA PRO A 16 -13.21 -12.09 -2.72
C PRO A 16 -11.71 -12.41 -2.54
N PRO A 17 -10.79 -11.61 -3.10
CA PRO A 17 -9.39 -11.60 -2.70
C PRO A 17 -9.28 -11.33 -1.20
N LYS A 18 -8.54 -12.14 -0.45
CA LYS A 18 -8.47 -12.03 1.03
C LYS A 18 -7.06 -11.79 1.55
N SER A 19 -6.03 -12.09 0.77
CA SER A 19 -4.67 -12.14 1.28
C SER A 19 -3.77 -11.24 0.45
N PRO A 20 -3.08 -10.26 1.07
CA PRO A 20 -2.03 -9.52 0.39
C PRO A 20 -0.92 -10.48 -0.04
N VAL A 21 -0.31 -10.19 -1.20
CA VAL A 21 0.80 -11.00 -1.73
C VAL A 21 2.09 -10.81 -0.95
N GLU A 22 2.21 -9.68 -0.27
CA GLU A 22 3.37 -9.26 0.50
C GLU A 22 2.96 -8.92 1.94
N ASP A 23 3.91 -9.07 2.86
CA ASP A 23 3.72 -8.65 4.25
C ASP A 23 3.85 -7.12 4.34
N TYR A 24 2.70 -6.45 4.32
CA TYR A 24 2.64 -4.99 4.37
C TYR A 24 3.15 -4.41 5.69
N HIS A 25 3.12 -5.15 6.80
CA HIS A 25 3.72 -4.67 8.05
C HIS A 25 5.23 -4.51 7.88
N LYS A 26 5.88 -5.52 7.30
CA LYS A 26 7.32 -5.46 7.01
C LYS A 26 7.67 -4.31 6.07
N ILE A 27 6.88 -4.11 5.01
CA ILE A 27 7.07 -2.98 4.08
C ILE A 27 6.99 -1.64 4.82
N ILE A 28 6.01 -1.46 5.73
CA ILE A 28 5.86 -0.22 6.50
C ILE A 28 7.07 -0.02 7.42
N GLU A 29 7.50 -1.06 8.15
CA GLU A 29 8.65 -0.99 9.06
C GLU A 29 9.95 -0.64 8.33
N GLU A 30 10.23 -1.30 7.20
CA GLU A 30 11.42 -1.03 6.38
C GLU A 30 11.44 0.42 5.85
N ASN A 31 10.30 0.92 5.38
CA ASN A 31 10.19 2.31 4.92
C ASN A 31 10.31 3.32 6.08
N ALA A 32 9.78 2.99 7.26
CA ALA A 32 9.90 3.84 8.44
C ALA A 32 11.36 4.02 8.90
N ILE A 33 12.18 2.96 8.82
CA ILE A 33 13.63 3.02 9.12
C ILE A 33 14.35 4.02 8.20
N GLU A 34 13.92 4.12 6.95
CA GLU A 34 14.44 5.08 5.98
C GLU A 34 13.88 6.51 6.15
N GLY A 35 13.01 6.74 7.14
CA GLY A 35 12.40 8.03 7.43
C GLY A 35 11.16 8.36 6.57
N TRP A 36 10.55 7.35 5.94
CA TRP A 36 9.27 7.51 5.25
C TRP A 36 8.10 7.34 6.22
N ARG A 37 7.18 8.30 6.24
CA ARG A 37 5.96 8.25 7.04
C ARG A 37 4.80 7.73 6.20
N LEU A 38 4.12 6.69 6.66
CA LEU A 38 2.84 6.26 6.07
C LEU A 38 1.78 7.33 6.32
N VAL A 39 1.12 7.82 5.26
CA VAL A 39 0.11 8.87 5.36
C VAL A 39 -1.26 8.48 4.83
N GLN A 40 -1.33 7.51 3.92
CA GLN A 40 -2.60 7.04 3.38
C GLN A 40 -2.49 5.59 2.92
N ILE A 41 -3.62 4.88 3.02
CA ILE A 41 -3.86 3.61 2.35
C ILE A 41 -4.98 3.84 1.33
N PHE A 42 -4.75 3.50 0.06
CA PHE A 42 -5.72 3.66 -1.01
C PHE A 42 -6.11 2.32 -1.60
N ALA A 43 -7.38 1.94 -1.51
CA ALA A 43 -7.88 0.65 -2.00
C ALA A 43 -9.03 0.88 -2.99
N PRO A 44 -8.74 1.16 -4.28
CA PRO A 44 -9.78 1.41 -5.25
C PRO A 44 -10.52 0.11 -5.61
N VAL A 45 -11.82 0.22 -5.82
CA VAL A 45 -12.62 -0.88 -6.38
C VAL A 45 -12.31 -0.96 -7.88
N VAL A 46 -11.39 -1.85 -8.25
CA VAL A 46 -10.88 -1.99 -9.63
C VAL A 46 -11.28 -3.30 -10.32
N SER A 47 -11.98 -4.21 -9.62
CA SER A 47 -12.49 -5.45 -10.22
C SER A 47 -13.97 -5.29 -10.62
N ALA A 48 -14.47 -6.16 -11.49
CA ALA A 48 -15.88 -6.18 -11.95
C ALA A 48 -16.92 -6.50 -10.83
N GLY A 49 -16.56 -6.34 -9.56
CA GLY A 49 -17.39 -6.50 -8.37
C GLY A 49 -16.96 -5.53 -7.25
N PRO A 50 -17.56 -5.60 -6.05
CA PRO A 50 -17.32 -4.63 -4.96
C PRO A 50 -15.95 -4.77 -4.28
N PHE A 51 -15.01 -5.52 -4.87
CA PHE A 51 -13.75 -5.91 -4.26
C PHE A 51 -12.57 -5.19 -4.92
N ALA A 52 -11.66 -4.66 -4.09
CA ALA A 52 -10.38 -4.16 -4.56
C ALA A 52 -9.47 -5.33 -4.98
N ALA A 53 -8.74 -5.17 -6.09
CA ALA A 53 -7.74 -6.16 -6.53
C ALA A 53 -6.35 -5.87 -5.92
N TYR A 54 -6.16 -4.67 -5.38
CA TYR A 54 -4.94 -4.21 -4.74
C TYR A 54 -5.27 -3.07 -3.77
N TYR A 55 -4.29 -2.69 -2.96
CA TYR A 55 -4.25 -1.41 -2.28
C TYR A 55 -2.85 -0.80 -2.38
N GLU A 56 -2.76 0.51 -2.23
CA GLU A 56 -1.51 1.26 -2.22
C GLU A 56 -1.24 1.79 -0.83
N LEU A 57 -0.01 1.61 -0.36
CA LEU A 57 0.55 2.33 0.78
C LEU A 57 1.21 3.59 0.24
N ILE A 58 0.77 4.74 0.73
CA ILE A 58 1.28 6.05 0.31
C ILE A 58 2.10 6.61 1.46
N PHE A 59 3.38 6.83 1.19
CA PHE A 59 4.33 7.39 2.13
C PHE A 59 4.77 8.78 1.70
N GLU A 60 5.18 9.58 2.67
CA GLU A 60 5.86 10.84 2.42
C GLU A 60 7.13 10.98 3.26
N LYS A 61 8.07 11.78 2.77
CA LYS A 61 9.31 12.15 3.47
C LYS A 61 9.62 13.61 3.20
N GLU A 62 10.08 14.33 4.21
CA GLU A 62 10.46 15.73 4.05
C GLU A 62 11.75 15.84 3.22
N LYS A 63 11.73 16.67 2.17
CA LYS A 63 12.94 17.03 1.43
C LYS A 63 13.70 18.09 2.23
N ILE A 64 14.91 17.72 2.65
CA ILE A 64 15.90 18.61 3.26
C ILE A 64 16.57 19.45 2.17
#